data_AF-Q2JNR9-F1
#
_entry.id   AF-Q2JNR9-F1
#
_cell.length_a   1.000
_cell.length_b   1.000
_cell.length_c   1.000
_cell.angle_alpha   90.00
_cell.angle_beta   90.00
_cell.angle_gamma   90.00
#
_symmetry.space_group_name_H-M   'P 1'
#
loop_
_entity.id
_entity.type
_entity.pdbx_description
1 polymer ?
#
loop_
_entity_poly.entity_id
_entity_poly.type
_entity_poly.pdbx_seq_one_letter_code
_entity_poly.pdbx_strand_id
1 'polypeptide(L)'
;MLIVAVDWEWAVPMLSFSEPSADREANGKWPTGSELVGITLEVQAPRSYLLDPHYAKGLHAWFLSQVQETDPQLSAYLHDGESEKPFTLSRLMGPFREQGGRPLIPPHLPFRWWITGLNPPVVEWLRGWCQRLPTWLELRGSPLQILGWQISIPPRTYRQLLEQPLSPRSWSLSFVSPTSFRHRGHHLPLPIPRNLFHSYLRRWNDFSGLPIEAEPFLDWVDGEVIIQRHRLESVKTTAGRQGSVTGFIGCVQLAVSSRAPELLQQQLQALIHLAPYCGTGHKTPFGLGQTRLGWLAEELPASPVPSREEQVAQRIEELSALFLSQRQRQGGSRAEKTAQLWATILARREGGESLQQIAADLEMPYETVKTYAKLARRSLQSGSQDYSSSSLP
;
A
#
# COMPACT_ATOMS: atom_id res chain seq x y z
N MET A 1 6.94 -15.03 -56.20
CA MET A 1 5.91 -14.68 -55.21
C MET A 1 5.88 -15.81 -54.19
N LEU A 2 6.71 -15.70 -53.15
CA LEU A 2 6.87 -16.70 -52.10
C LEU A 2 6.52 -16.03 -50.79
N ILE A 3 5.43 -16.49 -50.16
CA ILE A 3 4.98 -16.04 -48.85
C ILE A 3 5.82 -16.79 -47.82
N VAL A 4 6.68 -16.06 -47.12
CA VAL A 4 7.40 -16.55 -45.94
C VAL A 4 6.49 -16.30 -44.74
N ALA A 5 6.02 -17.38 -44.11
CA ALA A 5 5.36 -17.32 -42.81
C ALA A 5 6.41 -16.96 -41.75
N VAL A 6 6.19 -15.86 -41.04
CA VAL A 6 6.98 -15.48 -39.86
C VAL A 6 6.16 -15.85 -38.64
N ASP A 7 6.58 -16.91 -37.96
CA ASP A 7 6.08 -17.30 -36.65
C ASP A 7 6.51 -16.25 -35.62
N TRP A 8 5.53 -15.59 -34.99
CA TRP A 8 5.75 -14.65 -33.89
C TRP A 8 5.50 -15.38 -32.56
N GLU A 9 6.48 -16.13 -32.08
CA GLU A 9 6.51 -16.57 -30.68
C GLU A 9 6.82 -15.37 -29.78
N TRP A 10 5.83 -14.93 -29.01
CA TRP A 10 6.03 -13.93 -27.95
C TRP A 10 6.83 -14.55 -26.82
N ALA A 11 8.15 -14.35 -26.83
CA ALA A 11 8.98 -14.52 -25.64
C ALA A 11 8.51 -13.51 -24.58
N VAL A 12 7.78 -13.98 -23.56
CA VAL A 12 7.50 -13.21 -22.36
C VAL A 12 8.84 -12.92 -21.68
N PRO A 13 9.21 -11.65 -21.41
CA PRO A 13 10.42 -11.35 -20.66
C PRO A 13 10.27 -11.99 -19.28
N MET A 14 11.09 -13.01 -19.02
CA MET A 14 11.24 -13.60 -17.70
C MET A 14 11.80 -12.48 -16.83
N LEU A 15 10.94 -11.87 -16.00
CA LEU A 15 11.36 -10.91 -14.99
C LEU A 15 12.38 -11.66 -14.11
N SER A 16 13.65 -11.35 -14.35
CA SER A 16 14.78 -11.76 -13.53
C SER A 16 14.63 -11.02 -12.20
N PHE A 17 13.82 -11.59 -11.32
CA PHE A 17 13.91 -11.30 -9.90
C PHE A 17 15.16 -12.03 -9.43
N SER A 18 16.10 -11.27 -8.86
CA SER A 18 17.29 -11.82 -8.19
C SER A 18 16.93 -13.11 -7.46
N GLU A 19 17.61 -14.20 -7.82
CA GLU A 19 17.46 -15.49 -7.16
C GLU A 19 17.62 -15.26 -5.65
N PRO A 20 16.73 -15.83 -4.82
CA PRO A 20 16.92 -15.77 -3.38
C PRO A 20 18.26 -16.41 -3.06
N SER A 21 19.12 -15.66 -2.36
CA SER A 21 20.40 -16.15 -1.85
C SER A 21 20.20 -17.52 -1.21
N ALA A 22 21.07 -18.46 -1.57
CA ALA A 22 21.03 -19.87 -1.23
C ALA A 22 21.25 -20.19 0.28
N ASP A 23 20.76 -19.33 1.18
CA ASP A 23 20.72 -19.56 2.62
C ASP A 23 19.31 -20.03 3.01
N ARG A 24 18.91 -21.21 2.52
CA ARG A 24 17.68 -21.91 2.94
C ARG A 24 17.77 -22.51 4.35
N GLU A 25 18.77 -22.14 5.15
CA GLU A 25 19.05 -22.70 6.48
C GLU A 25 19.25 -21.65 7.59
N ALA A 26 18.63 -20.47 7.49
CA ALA A 26 18.39 -19.68 8.69
C ALA A 26 17.05 -20.11 9.28
N ASN A 27 17.07 -21.15 10.14
CA ASN A 27 15.96 -21.53 11.01
C ASN A 27 15.24 -20.26 11.49
N GLY A 28 13.96 -20.13 11.16
CA GLY A 28 13.10 -18.97 11.38
C GLY A 28 12.92 -18.57 12.85
N LYS A 29 14.03 -18.24 13.51
CA LYS A 29 14.16 -17.84 14.89
C LYS A 29 14.92 -16.53 14.89
N TRP A 30 14.26 -15.47 15.34
CA TRP A 30 14.94 -14.22 15.65
C TRP A 30 15.10 -14.05 17.16
N PRO A 31 16.11 -13.29 17.63
CA PRO A 31 16.40 -13.14 19.06
C PRO A 31 15.22 -12.60 19.86
N THR A 32 15.05 -13.11 21.08
CA THR A 32 14.15 -12.50 22.08
C THR A 32 14.59 -11.06 22.34
N GLY A 33 13.63 -10.15 22.54
CA GLY A 33 13.91 -8.72 22.73
C GLY A 33 14.10 -7.93 21.43
N SER A 34 13.91 -8.56 20.26
CA SER A 34 13.75 -7.82 19.00
C SER A 34 12.49 -6.96 19.04
N GLU A 35 12.57 -5.73 18.55
CA GLU A 35 11.48 -4.74 18.57
C GLU A 35 10.91 -4.51 17.16
N LEU A 36 11.70 -4.84 16.14
CA LEU A 36 11.39 -4.70 14.73
C LEU A 36 11.70 -6.01 14.00
N VAL A 37 10.84 -6.45 13.08
CA VAL A 37 11.13 -7.54 12.14
C VAL A 37 10.24 -7.42 10.91
N GLY A 38 10.73 -7.90 9.75
CA GLY A 38 9.91 -8.12 8.57
C GLY A 38 9.98 -9.57 8.12
N ILE A 39 8.81 -10.16 7.86
CA ILE A 39 8.70 -11.51 7.30
C ILE A 39 7.99 -11.46 5.95
N THR A 40 8.22 -12.49 5.15
CA THR A 40 7.48 -12.72 3.91
C THR A 40 6.91 -14.13 3.93
N LEU A 41 5.60 -14.23 3.72
CA LEU A 41 4.93 -15.48 3.40
C LEU A 41 5.01 -15.74 1.91
N GLU A 42 5.25 -16.99 1.55
CA GLU A 42 5.06 -17.50 0.19
C GLU A 42 3.72 -18.23 0.12
N VAL A 43 2.87 -17.84 -0.83
CA VAL A 43 1.54 -18.39 -1.03
C VAL A 43 1.31 -18.75 -2.49
N GLN A 44 0.45 -19.73 -2.75
CA GLN A 44 0.02 -20.06 -4.10
C GLN A 44 -1.47 -20.34 -4.14
N ALA A 45 -2.10 -20.15 -5.29
CA ALA A 45 -3.46 -20.59 -5.48
C ALA A 45 -3.49 -22.05 -6.02
N PRO A 46 -4.29 -22.96 -5.43
CA PRO A 46 -4.45 -24.32 -5.96
C PRO A 46 -5.21 -24.36 -7.31
N ARG A 47 -5.95 -23.30 -7.63
CA ARG A 47 -6.64 -23.07 -8.90
C ARG A 47 -6.69 -21.56 -9.17
N SER A 48 -7.05 -21.14 -10.37
CA SER A 48 -7.17 -19.71 -10.67
C SER A 48 -8.26 -19.04 -9.82
N TYR A 49 -7.96 -17.86 -9.27
CA TYR A 49 -8.95 -17.04 -8.55
C TYR A 49 -8.94 -15.60 -9.05
N LEU A 50 -10.14 -15.09 -9.33
CA LEU A 50 -10.37 -13.66 -9.52
C LEU A 50 -10.45 -13.01 -8.14
N LEU A 51 -9.45 -12.21 -7.79
CA LEU A 51 -9.44 -11.47 -6.56
C LEU A 51 -10.37 -10.25 -6.63
N ASP A 52 -10.86 -9.84 -5.46
CA ASP A 52 -11.51 -8.56 -5.28
C ASP A 52 -10.51 -7.44 -5.59
N PRO A 53 -10.86 -6.36 -6.31
CA PRO A 53 -9.95 -5.24 -6.56
C PRO A 53 -9.32 -4.67 -5.28
N HIS A 54 -10.06 -4.70 -4.17
CA HIS A 54 -9.63 -4.23 -2.85
C HIS A 54 -9.17 -5.37 -1.93
N TYR A 55 -8.64 -6.48 -2.49
CA TYR A 55 -8.21 -7.66 -1.72
C TYR A 55 -7.23 -7.35 -0.58
N ALA A 56 -6.50 -6.23 -0.63
CA ALA A 56 -5.62 -5.79 0.45
C ALA A 56 -6.37 -5.57 1.78
N LYS A 57 -7.66 -5.22 1.74
CA LYS A 57 -8.52 -5.22 2.94
C LYS A 57 -8.75 -6.62 3.48
N GLY A 58 -8.90 -7.60 2.58
CA GLY A 58 -9.01 -9.01 2.94
C GLY A 58 -7.74 -9.50 3.64
N LEU A 59 -6.56 -9.12 3.14
CA LEU A 59 -5.28 -9.40 3.80
C LEU A 59 -5.21 -8.80 5.21
N HIS A 60 -5.59 -7.53 5.36
CA HIS A 60 -5.64 -6.87 6.66
C HIS A 60 -6.61 -7.55 7.63
N ALA A 61 -7.84 -7.83 7.18
CA ALA A 61 -8.84 -8.48 8.00
C ALA A 61 -8.42 -9.91 8.41
N TRP A 62 -7.86 -10.67 7.47
CA TRP A 62 -7.31 -11.99 7.74
C TRP A 62 -6.17 -11.93 8.76
N PHE A 63 -5.22 -11.00 8.59
CA PHE A 63 -4.13 -10.80 9.56
C PHE A 63 -4.67 -10.55 10.98
N LEU A 64 -5.62 -9.62 11.14
CA LEU A 64 -6.20 -9.34 12.46
C LEU A 64 -7.00 -10.52 13.03
N SER A 65 -7.62 -11.35 12.18
CA SER A 65 -8.30 -12.57 12.65
C SER A 65 -7.29 -13.58 13.19
N GLN A 66 -6.12 -13.73 12.55
CA GLN A 66 -5.06 -14.59 13.06
C GLN A 66 -4.53 -14.11 14.42
N VAL A 67 -4.38 -12.79 14.59
CA VAL A 67 -4.03 -12.22 15.89
C VAL A 67 -5.14 -12.51 16.90
N GLN A 68 -6.40 -12.26 16.54
CA GLN A 68 -7.56 -12.45 17.44
C GLN A 68 -7.70 -13.89 17.94
N GLU A 69 -7.46 -14.88 17.08
CA GLU A 69 -7.55 -16.31 17.43
C GLU A 69 -6.54 -16.73 18.51
N THR A 70 -5.40 -16.05 18.60
CA THR A 70 -4.29 -16.43 19.49
C THR A 70 -4.05 -15.44 20.63
N ASP A 71 -4.40 -14.17 20.42
CA ASP A 71 -4.30 -13.07 21.38
C ASP A 71 -5.40 -12.00 21.11
N PRO A 72 -6.60 -12.19 21.68
CA PRO A 72 -7.71 -11.24 21.53
C PRO A 72 -7.40 -9.83 22.04
N GLN A 73 -6.57 -9.71 23.08
CA GLN A 73 -6.22 -8.41 23.68
C GLN A 73 -5.29 -7.62 22.75
N LEU A 74 -4.28 -8.28 22.17
CA LEU A 74 -3.43 -7.68 21.16
C LEU A 74 -4.26 -7.27 19.94
N SER A 75 -5.16 -8.13 19.45
CA SER A 75 -6.02 -7.79 18.31
C SER A 75 -6.88 -6.55 18.56
N ALA A 76 -7.49 -6.43 19.76
CA ALA A 76 -8.22 -5.23 20.15
C ALA A 76 -7.33 -3.98 20.16
N TYR A 77 -6.12 -4.06 20.71
CA TYR A 77 -5.15 -2.96 20.63
C TYR A 77 -4.79 -2.59 19.18
N LEU A 78 -4.55 -3.58 18.32
CA LEU A 78 -4.23 -3.36 16.90
C LEU A 78 -5.39 -2.74 16.12
N HIS A 79 -6.63 -3.11 16.45
CA HIS A 79 -7.83 -2.60 15.78
C HIS A 79 -8.27 -1.23 16.32
N ASP A 80 -8.46 -1.13 17.64
CA ASP A 80 -9.11 -0.02 18.33
C ASP A 80 -8.13 1.06 18.80
N GLY A 81 -6.83 0.78 18.83
CA GLY A 81 -5.81 1.74 19.26
C GLY A 81 -5.86 3.04 18.44
N GLU A 82 -5.92 4.17 19.14
CA GLU A 82 -5.91 5.53 18.56
C GLU A 82 -4.50 6.01 18.15
N SER A 83 -3.46 5.28 18.54
CA SER A 83 -2.06 5.54 18.19
C SER A 83 -1.71 5.06 16.77
N GLU A 84 -0.43 5.17 16.36
CA GLU A 84 0.01 4.57 15.09
C GLU A 84 -0.18 3.04 15.15
N LYS A 85 -0.39 2.41 13.99
CA LYS A 85 -0.50 0.94 13.95
C LYS A 85 0.90 0.31 14.00
N PRO A 86 1.18 -0.62 14.92
CA PRO A 86 2.52 -1.19 15.13
C PRO A 86 2.85 -2.31 14.13
N PHE A 87 2.31 -2.26 12.92
CA PHE A 87 2.56 -3.22 11.87
C PHE A 87 2.35 -2.61 10.49
N THR A 88 2.93 -3.22 9.47
CA THR A 88 2.60 -2.95 8.07
C THR A 88 2.34 -4.24 7.32
N LEU A 89 1.53 -4.16 6.27
CA LEU A 89 1.22 -5.27 5.38
C LEU A 89 1.49 -4.80 3.95
N SER A 90 2.16 -5.61 3.13
CA SER A 90 2.22 -5.34 1.69
C SER A 90 0.96 -5.84 0.99
N ARG A 91 0.86 -5.54 -0.30
CA ARG A 91 0.01 -6.29 -1.22
C ARG A 91 0.66 -7.63 -1.57
N LEU A 92 -0.08 -8.51 -2.23
CA LEU A 92 0.53 -9.70 -2.82
C LEU A 92 1.46 -9.26 -3.95
N MET A 93 2.65 -9.85 -4.00
CA MET A 93 3.66 -9.59 -5.02
C MET A 93 3.87 -10.87 -5.82
N GLY A 94 3.54 -10.85 -7.11
CA GLY A 94 3.68 -12.01 -7.97
C GLY A 94 3.11 -11.78 -9.36
N PRO A 95 3.11 -12.81 -10.21
CA PRO A 95 2.74 -12.72 -11.62
C PRO A 95 1.21 -12.69 -11.78
N PHE A 96 0.59 -11.58 -11.37
CA PHE A 96 -0.83 -11.34 -11.62
C PHE A 96 -1.11 -11.38 -13.13
N ARG A 97 -2.27 -11.93 -13.47
CA ARG A 97 -2.91 -11.72 -14.76
C ARG A 97 -4.10 -10.80 -14.57
N GLU A 98 -4.59 -10.22 -15.66
CA GLU A 98 -5.86 -9.50 -15.64
C GLU A 98 -6.93 -10.32 -16.36
N GLN A 99 -8.11 -10.39 -15.77
CA GLN A 99 -9.30 -10.95 -16.42
C GLN A 99 -10.53 -10.15 -16.00
N GLY A 100 -11.21 -9.56 -16.98
CA GLY A 100 -12.41 -8.75 -16.73
C GLY A 100 -12.16 -7.52 -15.85
N GLY A 101 -10.96 -6.94 -15.89
CA GLY A 101 -10.59 -5.81 -15.04
C GLY A 101 -10.49 -6.18 -13.56
N ARG A 102 -10.11 -7.42 -13.25
CA ARG A 102 -9.82 -7.88 -11.89
C ARG A 102 -8.48 -8.62 -11.88
N PRO A 103 -7.71 -8.52 -10.78
CA PRO A 103 -6.49 -9.30 -10.62
C PRO A 103 -6.84 -10.79 -10.54
N LEU A 104 -6.30 -11.56 -11.47
CA LEU A 104 -6.36 -13.01 -11.50
C LEU A 104 -5.04 -13.54 -10.94
N ILE A 105 -5.14 -14.37 -9.91
CA ILE A 105 -4.01 -15.19 -9.45
C ILE A 105 -4.03 -16.50 -10.26
N PRO A 106 -2.98 -16.80 -11.05
CA PRO A 106 -2.86 -18.09 -11.72
C PRO A 106 -2.60 -19.22 -10.73
N PRO A 107 -2.94 -20.47 -11.09
CA PRO A 107 -2.72 -21.62 -10.23
C PRO A 107 -1.23 -21.96 -10.14
N HIS A 108 -0.80 -22.42 -8.96
CA HIS A 108 0.54 -22.97 -8.69
C HIS A 108 1.72 -22.03 -8.99
N LEU A 109 1.47 -20.73 -9.17
CA LEU A 109 2.52 -19.73 -9.22
C LEU A 109 2.71 -19.11 -7.83
N PRO A 110 3.96 -18.89 -7.39
CA PRO A 110 4.23 -18.32 -6.09
C PRO A 110 3.95 -16.82 -6.07
N PHE A 111 3.29 -16.39 -5.00
CA PHE A 111 3.09 -14.99 -4.62
C PHE A 111 3.71 -14.76 -3.25
N ARG A 112 4.22 -13.56 -3.03
CA ARG A 112 4.84 -13.15 -1.77
C ARG A 112 3.98 -12.12 -1.07
N TRP A 113 3.87 -12.23 0.25
CA TRP A 113 3.16 -11.27 1.08
C TRP A 113 4.00 -10.87 2.29
N TRP A 114 4.21 -9.58 2.49
CA TRP A 114 5.10 -9.06 3.52
C TRP A 114 4.31 -8.56 4.72
N ILE A 115 4.83 -8.87 5.90
CA ILE A 115 4.29 -8.44 7.19
C ILE A 115 5.45 -7.92 8.02
N THR A 116 5.30 -6.73 8.61
CA THR A 116 6.30 -6.18 9.53
C THR A 116 5.70 -5.91 10.90
N GLY A 117 6.46 -6.18 11.95
CA GLY A 117 6.16 -5.77 13.33
C GLY A 117 7.03 -4.58 13.74
N LEU A 118 6.42 -3.61 14.43
CA LEU A 118 7.06 -2.34 14.82
C LEU A 118 7.20 -2.15 16.33
N ASN A 119 6.70 -3.09 17.14
CA ASN A 119 6.87 -3.03 18.57
C ASN A 119 7.06 -4.43 19.17
N PRO A 120 7.55 -4.55 20.41
CA PRO A 120 7.82 -5.84 21.03
C PRO A 120 6.60 -6.79 21.06
N PRO A 121 5.38 -6.35 21.43
CA PRO A 121 4.20 -7.24 21.42
C PRO A 121 3.92 -7.88 20.05
N VAL A 122 3.94 -7.10 18.96
CA VAL A 122 3.70 -7.64 17.61
C VAL A 122 4.85 -8.54 17.16
N VAL A 123 6.10 -8.18 17.45
CA VAL A 123 7.27 -8.98 17.08
C VAL A 123 7.33 -10.30 17.84
N GLU A 124 6.90 -10.32 19.11
CA GLU A 124 6.74 -11.53 19.90
C GLU A 124 5.63 -12.41 19.32
N TRP A 125 4.47 -11.82 19.05
CA TRP A 125 3.34 -12.53 18.46
C TRP A 125 3.70 -13.16 17.11
N LEU A 126 4.35 -12.42 16.21
CA LEU A 126 4.84 -12.93 14.93
C LEU A 126 5.77 -14.13 15.12
N ARG A 127 6.62 -14.12 16.16
CA ARG A 127 7.56 -15.22 16.41
C ARG A 127 6.85 -16.51 16.77
N GLY A 128 5.81 -16.42 17.61
CA GLY A 128 4.96 -17.56 17.96
C GLY A 128 4.05 -18.01 16.82
N TRP A 129 3.52 -17.05 16.05
CA TRP A 129 2.63 -17.33 14.92
C TRP A 129 3.36 -18.06 13.78
N CYS A 130 4.59 -17.65 13.46
CA CYS A 130 5.42 -18.30 12.45
C CYS A 130 5.75 -19.78 12.73
N GLN A 131 5.69 -20.21 14.00
CA GLN A 131 5.89 -21.62 14.37
C GLN A 131 4.65 -22.47 14.14
N ARG A 132 3.48 -21.84 14.02
CA ARG A 132 2.16 -22.47 13.89
C ARG A 132 1.36 -21.80 12.79
N LEU A 133 1.98 -21.64 11.62
CA LEU A 133 1.31 -21.01 10.49
C LEU A 133 0.09 -21.83 10.07
N PRO A 134 -1.04 -21.17 9.76
CA PRO A 134 -2.17 -21.84 9.13
C PRO A 134 -1.76 -22.35 7.75
N THR A 135 -2.43 -23.39 7.26
CA THR A 135 -2.22 -23.92 5.91
C THR A 135 -2.76 -23.00 4.82
N TRP A 136 -3.77 -22.19 5.16
CA TRP A 136 -4.54 -21.42 4.20
C TRP A 136 -4.70 -19.96 4.63
N LEU A 137 -4.46 -19.06 3.68
CA LEU A 137 -4.84 -17.66 3.72
C LEU A 137 -6.12 -17.48 2.91
N GLU A 138 -7.21 -17.09 3.56
CA GLU A 138 -8.54 -17.03 2.93
C GLU A 138 -8.91 -15.59 2.52
N LEU A 139 -9.17 -15.38 1.21
CA LEU A 139 -9.59 -14.10 0.66
C LEU A 139 -10.98 -14.19 0.03
N ARG A 140 -12.03 -14.16 0.85
CA ARG A 140 -13.44 -14.08 0.41
C ARG A 140 -13.82 -15.12 -0.66
N GLY A 141 -13.48 -16.40 -0.42
CA GLY A 141 -13.71 -17.52 -1.35
C GLY A 141 -12.53 -17.80 -2.30
N SER A 142 -11.37 -17.22 -2.02
CA SER A 142 -10.12 -17.39 -2.77
C SER A 142 -9.02 -17.88 -1.84
N PRO A 143 -9.04 -19.16 -1.40
CA PRO A 143 -8.03 -19.72 -0.52
C PRO A 143 -6.68 -19.80 -1.23
N LEU A 144 -5.65 -19.24 -0.59
CA LEU A 144 -4.26 -19.34 -1.01
C LEU A 144 -3.54 -20.27 -0.02
N GLN A 145 -2.86 -21.29 -0.54
CA GLN A 145 -2.05 -22.19 0.26
C GLN A 145 -0.79 -21.46 0.72
N ILE A 146 -0.50 -21.48 2.01
CA ILE A 146 0.78 -20.98 2.54
C ILE A 146 1.81 -22.10 2.36
N LEU A 147 2.86 -21.80 1.59
CA LEU A 147 3.96 -22.73 1.31
C LEU A 147 5.06 -22.66 2.36
N GLY A 148 5.24 -21.47 2.95
CA GLY A 148 6.26 -21.22 3.94
C GLY A 148 6.46 -19.74 4.17
N TRP A 149 7.51 -19.43 4.90
CA TRP A 149 7.86 -18.05 5.24
C TRP A 149 9.36 -17.89 5.42
N GLN A 150 9.82 -16.65 5.35
CA GLN A 150 11.21 -16.28 5.63
C GLN A 150 11.29 -14.88 6.27
N ILE A 151 12.40 -14.60 6.94
CA ILE A 151 12.74 -13.24 7.38
C ILE A 151 13.16 -12.43 6.15
N SER A 152 12.45 -11.36 5.85
CA SER A 152 12.74 -10.47 4.72
C SER A 152 13.36 -9.14 5.15
N ILE A 153 13.18 -8.74 6.40
CA ILE A 153 13.87 -7.60 7.01
C ILE A 153 14.38 -8.06 8.38
N PRO A 154 15.69 -7.95 8.65
CA PRO A 154 16.31 -8.57 9.81
C PRO A 154 15.71 -8.07 11.13
N PRO A 155 15.69 -8.90 12.19
CA PRO A 155 15.27 -8.46 13.51
C PRO A 155 16.21 -7.37 14.05
N ARG A 156 15.65 -6.30 14.62
CA ARG A 156 16.41 -5.18 15.20
C ARG A 156 15.74 -4.61 16.45
N THR A 157 16.52 -3.85 17.22
CA THR A 157 16.00 -2.88 18.21
C THR A 157 16.09 -1.46 17.66
N TYR A 158 15.27 -0.55 18.16
CA TYR A 158 15.35 0.87 17.86
C TYR A 158 16.71 1.46 18.25
N ARG A 159 17.24 1.01 19.39
CA ARG A 159 18.60 1.37 19.83
C ARG A 159 19.66 0.99 18.80
N GLN A 160 19.58 -0.21 18.22
CA GLN A 160 20.51 -0.63 17.16
C GLN A 160 20.38 0.22 15.89
N LEU A 161 19.20 0.75 15.58
CA LEU A 161 19.03 1.68 14.45
C LEU A 161 19.63 3.06 14.75
N LEU A 162 19.64 3.50 16.01
CA LEU A 162 20.22 4.77 16.43
C LEU A 162 21.75 4.73 16.55
N GLU A 163 22.28 3.66 17.13
CA GLU A 163 23.71 3.50 17.47
C GLU A 163 24.55 2.89 16.33
N GLN A 164 23.97 2.70 15.15
CA GLN A 164 24.71 2.17 14.01
C GLN A 164 25.82 3.15 13.55
N PRO A 165 26.95 2.64 13.02
CA PRO A 165 28.02 3.48 12.50
C PRO A 165 27.50 4.45 11.43
N LEU A 166 27.93 5.70 11.51
CA LEU A 166 27.57 6.71 10.52
C LEU A 166 28.12 6.30 9.14
N SER A 167 27.21 6.16 8.18
CA SER A 167 27.53 5.83 6.79
C SER A 167 27.74 7.11 5.98
N PRO A 168 28.12 7.00 4.67
CA PRO A 168 28.15 8.15 3.78
C PRO A 168 26.84 8.94 3.84
N ARG A 169 26.92 10.27 3.74
CA ARG A 169 25.82 11.24 3.90
C ARG A 169 24.82 11.27 2.74
N SER A 170 24.65 10.13 2.05
CA SER A 170 23.78 9.95 0.91
C SER A 170 23.10 8.58 1.01
N TRP A 171 21.77 8.56 0.91
CA TRP A 171 20.97 7.36 1.08
C TRP A 171 19.91 7.29 0.00
N SER A 172 19.69 6.10 -0.54
CA SER A 172 18.62 5.86 -1.50
C SER A 172 17.46 5.14 -0.85
N LEU A 173 16.25 5.58 -1.16
CA LEU A 173 15.00 4.94 -0.79
C LEU A 173 14.20 4.63 -2.05
N SER A 174 13.60 3.45 -2.08
CA SER A 174 12.71 3.00 -3.15
C SER A 174 11.31 2.73 -2.60
N PHE A 175 10.31 3.32 -3.23
CA PHE A 175 8.89 3.20 -2.89
C PHE A 175 8.24 2.24 -3.88
N VAL A 176 8.11 0.98 -3.47
CA VAL A 176 7.68 -0.15 -4.33
C VAL A 176 6.16 -0.35 -4.34
N SER A 177 5.43 0.50 -3.63
CA SER A 177 3.96 0.57 -3.67
C SER A 177 3.52 2.04 -3.57
N PRO A 178 2.30 2.38 -4.00
CA PRO A 178 1.81 3.76 -3.97
C PRO A 178 2.00 4.39 -2.59
N THR A 179 2.73 5.51 -2.56
CA THR A 179 3.09 6.25 -1.35
C THR A 179 2.50 7.65 -1.43
N SER A 180 1.87 8.14 -0.37
CA SER A 180 1.27 9.47 -0.40
C SER A 180 1.27 10.09 0.99
N PHE A 181 1.27 11.42 1.05
CA PHE A 181 1.10 12.18 2.29
C PHE A 181 -0.20 12.97 2.26
N ARG A 182 -0.63 13.44 3.43
CA ARG A 182 -1.71 14.42 3.54
C ARG A 182 -1.10 15.79 3.79
N HIS A 183 -1.53 16.78 3.01
CA HIS A 183 -1.16 18.18 3.21
C HIS A 183 -2.40 19.04 3.04
N ARG A 184 -2.83 19.71 4.12
CA ARG A 184 -4.02 20.59 4.14
C ARG A 184 -5.28 19.94 3.51
N GLY A 185 -5.51 18.66 3.83
CA GLY A 185 -6.65 17.88 3.30
C GLY A 185 -6.41 17.20 1.95
N HIS A 186 -5.42 17.63 1.18
CA HIS A 186 -5.09 17.07 -0.14
C HIS A 186 -4.04 15.97 -0.06
N HIS A 187 -3.95 15.15 -1.12
CA HIS A 187 -2.83 14.23 -1.30
C HIS A 187 -1.59 14.97 -1.79
N LEU A 188 -0.43 14.63 -1.23
CA LEU A 188 0.86 15.10 -1.70
C LEU A 188 1.63 13.89 -2.26
N PRO A 189 1.67 13.71 -3.59
CA PRO A 189 2.32 12.59 -4.25
C PRO A 189 3.81 12.87 -4.52
N LEU A 190 4.53 13.44 -3.55
CA LEU A 190 5.95 13.76 -3.67
C LEU A 190 6.72 13.40 -2.41
N PRO A 191 7.92 12.79 -2.52
CA PRO A 191 8.80 12.44 -1.41
C PRO A 191 9.57 13.65 -0.87
N ILE A 192 8.87 14.70 -0.47
CA ILE A 192 9.49 15.89 0.15
C ILE A 192 10.18 15.44 1.46
N PRO A 193 11.47 15.79 1.71
CA PRO A 193 12.21 15.33 2.89
C PRO A 193 11.45 15.53 4.20
N ARG A 194 10.96 16.75 4.47
CA ARG A 194 10.17 17.02 5.68
C ARG A 194 9.00 16.04 5.85
N ASN A 195 8.28 15.69 4.78
CA ASN A 195 7.15 14.77 4.82
C ASN A 195 7.57 13.30 5.01
N LEU A 196 8.67 12.87 4.37
CA LEU A 196 9.26 11.54 4.59
C LEU A 196 9.61 11.37 6.07
N PHE A 197 10.38 12.31 6.61
CA PHE A 197 10.87 12.22 7.97
C PHE A 197 9.79 12.43 9.01
N HIS A 198 8.80 13.30 8.77
CA HIS A 198 7.62 13.38 9.63
C HIS A 198 6.84 12.05 9.66
N SER A 199 6.73 11.34 8.52
CA SER A 199 6.10 10.02 8.49
C SER A 199 6.82 8.97 9.34
N TYR A 200 8.15 8.93 9.29
CA TYR A 200 8.94 7.98 10.08
C TYR A 200 8.95 8.36 11.55
N LEU A 201 9.10 9.65 11.83
CA LEU A 201 9.18 10.20 13.18
C LEU A 201 7.93 9.90 14.01
N ARG A 202 6.73 9.99 13.42
CA ARG A 202 5.49 9.62 14.11
C ARG A 202 5.53 8.20 14.69
N ARG A 203 6.03 7.23 13.91
CA ARG A 203 6.13 5.83 14.34
C ARG A 203 7.34 5.58 15.24
N TRP A 204 8.44 6.29 15.00
CA TRP A 204 9.61 6.26 15.87
C TRP A 204 9.24 6.74 17.28
N ASN A 205 8.60 7.90 17.41
CA ASN A 205 8.24 8.47 18.71
C ASN A 205 7.15 7.67 19.44
N ASP A 206 6.29 6.96 18.72
CA ASP A 206 5.24 6.12 19.32
C ASP A 206 5.80 4.80 19.89
N PHE A 207 6.82 4.21 19.25
CA PHE A 207 7.25 2.84 19.58
C PHE A 207 8.68 2.70 20.12
N SER A 208 9.59 3.65 19.85
CA SER A 208 11.02 3.45 20.14
C SER A 208 11.41 3.58 21.61
N GLY A 209 10.63 4.31 22.41
CA GLY A 209 11.07 4.77 23.74
C GLY A 209 12.27 5.73 23.72
N LEU A 210 12.68 6.21 22.54
CA LEU A 210 13.83 7.08 22.31
C LEU A 210 13.38 8.35 21.55
N PRO A 211 12.54 9.21 22.16
CA PRO A 211 11.86 10.27 21.42
C PRO A 211 12.84 11.27 20.81
N ILE A 212 12.54 11.68 19.58
CA ILE A 212 13.23 12.76 18.87
C ILE A 212 12.29 13.98 18.86
N GLU A 213 12.80 15.15 19.25
CA GLU A 213 12.05 16.40 19.21
C GLU A 213 11.63 16.76 17.78
N ALA A 214 10.33 16.81 17.53
CA ALA A 214 9.81 16.79 16.17
C ALA A 214 10.09 18.05 15.37
N GLU A 215 9.67 19.21 15.83
CA GLU A 215 9.81 20.45 15.06
C GLU A 215 11.29 20.82 14.82
N PRO A 216 12.18 20.82 15.84
CA PRO A 216 13.60 21.12 15.59
C PRO A 216 14.24 20.18 14.57
N PHE A 217 13.95 18.88 14.65
CA PHE A 217 14.48 17.90 13.72
C PHE A 217 13.92 18.10 12.30
N LEU A 218 12.61 18.33 12.17
CA LEU A 218 11.96 18.51 10.87
C LEU A 218 12.34 19.84 10.19
N ASP A 219 12.55 20.90 10.96
CA ASP A 219 13.04 22.18 10.45
C ASP A 219 14.48 22.04 9.92
N TRP A 220 15.32 21.31 10.64
CA TRP A 220 16.65 20.97 10.16
C TRP A 220 16.62 20.10 8.89
N VAL A 221 15.74 19.08 8.84
CA VAL A 221 15.56 18.25 7.64
C VAL A 221 15.16 19.12 6.44
N ASP A 222 14.23 20.06 6.63
CA ASP A 222 13.75 20.94 5.56
C ASP A 222 14.84 21.89 5.03
N GLY A 223 15.75 22.34 5.90
CA GLY A 223 16.87 23.21 5.54
C GLY A 223 18.09 22.48 4.96
N GLU A 224 18.38 21.26 5.40
CA GLU A 224 19.69 20.63 5.18
C GLU A 224 19.65 19.31 4.40
N VAL A 225 18.49 18.67 4.26
CA VAL A 225 18.36 17.40 3.51
C VAL A 225 17.82 17.67 2.12
N ILE A 226 18.62 17.33 1.11
CA ILE A 226 18.30 17.56 -0.30
C ILE A 226 18.02 16.25 -1.04
N ILE A 227 17.21 16.32 -2.10
CA ILE A 227 17.06 15.24 -3.08
C ILE A 227 18.13 15.43 -4.16
N GLN A 228 19.14 14.56 -4.20
CA GLN A 228 20.20 14.60 -5.22
C GLN A 228 19.76 13.99 -6.56
N ARG A 229 18.98 12.91 -6.48
CA ARG A 229 18.53 12.14 -7.65
C ARG A 229 17.16 11.58 -7.37
N HIS A 230 16.30 11.53 -8.38
CA HIS A 230 15.00 10.88 -8.25
C HIS A 230 14.57 10.25 -9.58
N ARG A 231 13.72 9.22 -9.48
CA ARG A 231 12.94 8.65 -10.59
C ARG A 231 11.58 8.35 -10.00
N LEU A 232 10.58 9.15 -10.31
CA LEU A 232 9.27 9.10 -9.68
C LEU A 232 8.19 9.02 -10.74
N GLU A 233 7.11 8.33 -10.39
CA GLU A 233 5.89 8.29 -11.17
C GLU A 233 4.71 8.55 -10.24
N SER A 234 3.80 9.43 -10.66
CA SER A 234 2.54 9.63 -9.96
C SER A 234 1.57 8.51 -10.34
N VAL A 235 1.00 7.88 -9.33
CA VAL A 235 0.07 6.76 -9.47
C VAL A 235 -1.16 7.00 -8.62
N LYS A 236 -2.31 6.47 -9.03
CA LYS A 236 -3.59 6.71 -8.37
C LYS A 236 -4.23 5.41 -7.92
N THR A 237 -4.13 5.04 -6.65
CA THR A 237 -4.72 3.77 -6.20
C THR A 237 -6.05 3.99 -5.47
N THR A 238 -6.85 2.94 -5.33
CA THR A 238 -8.02 2.96 -4.45
C THR A 238 -7.56 2.93 -2.99
N ALA A 239 -8.27 3.62 -2.08
CA ALA A 239 -7.84 3.70 -0.68
C ALA A 239 -9.00 3.42 0.28
N GLY A 240 -8.97 2.27 0.94
CA GLY A 240 -9.94 1.93 1.97
C GLY A 240 -11.38 1.83 1.43
N ARG A 241 -12.38 2.25 2.22
CA ARG A 241 -13.81 2.05 1.93
C ARG A 241 -14.36 2.95 0.81
N GLN A 242 -13.89 4.21 0.75
CA GLN A 242 -14.32 5.21 -0.24
C GLN A 242 -13.16 6.09 -0.67
N GLY A 243 -13.12 6.41 -1.97
CA GLY A 243 -12.16 7.36 -2.55
C GLY A 243 -10.89 6.71 -3.12
N SER A 244 -10.08 7.58 -3.72
CA SER A 244 -8.79 7.24 -4.29
C SER A 244 -7.69 8.02 -3.58
N VAL A 245 -6.44 7.55 -3.72
CA VAL A 245 -5.24 8.22 -3.27
C VAL A 245 -4.34 8.43 -4.47
N THR A 246 -4.05 9.70 -4.76
CA THR A 246 -2.94 10.04 -5.64
C THR A 246 -1.65 9.98 -4.82
N GLY A 247 -0.71 9.16 -5.26
CA GLY A 247 0.57 8.95 -4.63
C GLY A 247 1.69 8.85 -5.66
N PHE A 248 2.84 8.37 -5.22
CA PHE A 248 4.00 8.12 -6.05
C PHE A 248 4.56 6.71 -5.80
N ILE A 249 5.16 6.16 -6.83
CA ILE A 249 6.17 5.09 -6.75
C ILE A 249 7.48 5.63 -7.32
N GLY A 250 8.59 4.96 -7.04
CA GLY A 250 9.87 5.43 -7.55
C GLY A 250 11.03 5.29 -6.58
N CYS A 251 12.13 5.96 -6.90
CA CYS A 251 13.32 6.03 -6.07
C CYS A 251 13.71 7.49 -5.85
N VAL A 252 14.26 7.78 -4.67
CA VAL A 252 14.97 9.02 -4.38
C VAL A 252 16.31 8.72 -3.76
N GLN A 253 17.29 9.57 -4.04
CA GLN A 253 18.56 9.64 -3.33
C GLN A 253 18.56 10.96 -2.54
N LEU A 254 18.61 10.83 -1.22
CA LEU A 254 18.71 11.94 -0.29
C LEU A 254 20.18 12.17 0.06
N ALA A 255 20.55 13.40 0.36
CA ALA A 255 21.85 13.70 0.95
C ALA A 255 21.79 14.87 1.92
N VAL A 256 22.80 14.93 2.78
CA VAL A 256 22.98 15.99 3.77
C VAL A 256 24.39 16.56 3.71
N SER A 257 24.53 17.84 4.03
CA SER A 257 25.81 18.54 4.12
C SER A 257 26.78 17.87 5.11
N SER A 258 28.09 18.02 4.86
CA SER A 258 29.16 17.57 5.77
C SER A 258 29.17 18.30 7.12
N ARG A 259 28.48 19.45 7.21
CA ARG A 259 28.38 20.28 8.42
C ARG A 259 27.24 19.88 9.35
N ALA A 260 26.42 18.89 8.99
CA ALA A 260 25.32 18.48 9.82
C ALA A 260 25.80 17.94 11.19
N PRO A 261 25.20 18.40 12.30
CA PRO A 261 25.49 17.91 13.65
C PRO A 261 25.37 16.39 13.72
N GLU A 262 26.29 15.75 14.44
CA GLU A 262 26.38 14.30 14.53
C GLU A 262 25.07 13.66 15.02
N LEU A 263 24.46 14.25 16.06
CA LEU A 263 23.18 13.79 16.61
C LEU A 263 22.05 13.77 15.56
N LEU A 264 21.91 14.86 14.79
CA LEU A 264 20.87 14.97 13.77
C LEU A 264 21.13 14.00 12.61
N GLN A 265 22.40 13.77 12.26
CA GLN A 265 22.77 12.78 11.26
C GLN A 265 22.47 11.35 11.74
N GLN A 266 22.76 11.02 13.01
CA GLN A 266 22.41 9.72 13.60
C GLN A 266 20.90 9.49 13.59
N GLN A 267 20.11 10.49 14.01
CA GLN A 267 18.65 10.45 13.98
C GLN A 267 18.10 10.28 12.54
N LEU A 268 18.65 11.03 11.58
CA LEU A 268 18.31 10.91 10.16
C LEU A 268 18.57 9.48 9.65
N GLN A 269 19.76 8.94 9.91
CA GLN A 269 20.14 7.60 9.46
C GLN A 269 19.28 6.52 10.13
N ALA A 270 18.95 6.67 11.42
CA ALA A 270 18.05 5.77 12.14
C ALA A 270 16.66 5.74 11.49
N LEU A 271 16.09 6.90 11.15
CA LEU A 271 14.78 6.99 10.48
C LEU A 271 14.81 6.45 9.05
N ILE A 272 15.91 6.65 8.30
CA ILE A 272 16.10 6.04 6.97
C ILE A 272 16.10 4.52 7.08
N HIS A 273 16.80 3.96 8.08
CA HIS A 273 16.87 2.52 8.30
C HIS A 273 15.60 1.94 8.96
N LEU A 274 14.76 2.78 9.57
CA LEU A 274 13.41 2.40 10.02
C LEU A 274 12.44 2.28 8.85
N ALA A 275 12.62 3.06 7.78
CA ALA A 275 11.68 3.16 6.67
C ALA A 275 11.24 1.80 6.05
N PRO A 276 12.12 0.79 5.87
CA PRO A 276 11.70 -0.54 5.39
C PRO A 276 10.74 -1.28 6.32
N TYR A 277 10.85 -1.07 7.63
CA TYR A 277 9.98 -1.71 8.61
C TYR A 277 8.62 -1.02 8.64
N CYS A 278 8.62 0.32 8.74
CA CYS A 278 7.41 1.08 9.04
C CYS A 278 6.65 1.59 7.80
N GLY A 279 7.28 1.51 6.64
CA GLY A 279 6.78 2.12 5.41
C GLY A 279 6.73 3.65 5.48
N THR A 280 6.27 4.26 4.39
CA THR A 280 6.21 5.70 4.19
C THR A 280 4.78 6.17 3.97
N GLY A 281 4.41 7.30 4.56
CA GLY A 281 3.11 7.93 4.35
C GLY A 281 2.00 7.26 5.15
N HIS A 282 0.83 7.14 4.53
CA HIS A 282 -0.39 6.63 5.16
C HIS A 282 -0.85 5.30 4.57
N LYS A 283 -1.70 4.58 5.32
CA LYS A 283 -2.31 3.30 4.92
C LYS A 283 -1.30 2.16 4.71
N THR A 284 -0.19 2.18 5.45
CA THR A 284 0.79 1.09 5.51
C THR A 284 0.23 -0.26 6.00
N PRO A 285 -0.84 -0.32 6.83
CA PRO A 285 -1.52 -1.60 7.10
C PRO A 285 -2.33 -2.15 5.91
N PHE A 286 -2.51 -1.39 4.83
CA PHE A 286 -3.33 -1.78 3.68
C PHE A 286 -2.53 -1.94 2.39
N GLY A 287 -1.22 -2.15 2.46
CA GLY A 287 -0.39 -2.39 1.27
C GLY A 287 0.17 -1.15 0.59
N LEU A 288 -0.01 0.04 1.16
CA LEU A 288 0.56 1.29 0.64
C LEU A 288 1.86 1.65 1.36
N GLY A 289 2.69 2.49 0.75
CA GLY A 289 3.87 3.03 1.42
C GLY A 289 5.03 2.06 1.64
N GLN A 290 4.99 0.85 1.07
CA GLN A 290 6.11 -0.10 1.16
C GLN A 290 7.39 0.54 0.62
N THR A 291 8.39 0.62 1.49
CA THR A 291 9.66 1.31 1.24
C THR A 291 10.80 0.32 1.39
N ARG A 292 11.86 0.47 0.59
CA ARG A 292 13.08 -0.33 0.65
C ARG A 292 14.30 0.58 0.65
N LEU A 293 15.37 0.13 1.29
CA LEU A 293 16.67 0.77 1.19
C LEU A 293 17.29 0.48 -0.19
N GLY A 294 18.05 1.45 -0.71
CA GLY A 294 18.73 1.34 -1.99
C GLY A 294 17.96 1.95 -3.16
N TRP A 295 18.66 2.03 -4.29
CA TRP A 295 18.12 2.50 -5.57
C TRP A 295 17.68 1.28 -6.39
N LEU A 296 16.38 0.94 -6.36
CA LEU A 296 15.82 -0.26 -6.98
C LEU A 296 15.03 0.08 -8.26
N ALA A 297 15.57 0.96 -9.08
CA ALA A 297 14.82 1.52 -10.21
C ALA A 297 14.51 0.48 -11.31
N GLU A 298 15.29 -0.59 -11.45
CA GLU A 298 14.98 -1.68 -12.39
C GLU A 298 13.86 -2.61 -11.89
N GLU A 299 13.64 -2.70 -10.57
CA GLU A 299 12.59 -3.56 -9.98
C GLU A 299 11.20 -2.90 -10.00
N LEU A 300 11.13 -1.60 -10.28
CA LEU A 300 9.88 -0.87 -10.33
C LEU A 300 9.19 -1.09 -11.68
N PRO A 301 7.84 -1.25 -11.70
CA PRO A 301 7.11 -1.48 -12.94
C PRO A 301 7.39 -0.36 -13.95
N ALA A 302 7.76 -0.72 -15.18
CA ALA A 302 7.87 0.23 -16.27
C ALA A 302 6.46 0.58 -16.77
N SER A 303 6.08 1.86 -16.76
CA SER A 303 4.77 2.30 -17.25
C SER A 303 4.69 2.25 -18.78
N PRO A 304 3.56 1.76 -19.35
CA PRO A 304 2.64 2.72 -19.96
C PRO A 304 1.14 2.36 -19.87
N VAL A 305 0.67 1.55 -18.92
CA VAL A 305 -0.78 1.26 -18.77
C VAL A 305 -1.22 1.52 -17.33
N PRO A 306 -2.19 2.43 -17.08
CA PRO A 306 -2.66 2.70 -15.73
C PRO A 306 -3.28 1.44 -15.13
N SER A 307 -2.87 1.11 -13.92
CA SER A 307 -3.37 -0.06 -13.19
C SER A 307 -4.88 0.00 -13.07
N ARG A 308 -5.57 -1.14 -12.98
CA ARG A 308 -7.05 -1.12 -12.91
C ARG A 308 -7.58 -0.33 -11.72
N GLU A 309 -6.84 -0.29 -10.62
CA GLU A 309 -7.17 0.57 -9.49
C GLU A 309 -7.08 2.05 -9.84
N GLU A 310 -6.11 2.45 -10.67
CA GLU A 310 -6.03 3.78 -11.26
C GLU A 310 -7.24 4.08 -12.12
N GLN A 311 -7.66 3.12 -12.95
CA GLN A 311 -8.86 3.29 -13.77
C GLN A 311 -10.12 3.46 -12.90
N VAL A 312 -10.30 2.64 -11.86
CA VAL A 312 -11.43 2.78 -10.92
C VAL A 312 -11.32 4.09 -10.15
N ALA A 313 -10.14 4.47 -9.68
CA ALA A 313 -9.88 5.69 -8.95
C ALA A 313 -10.10 6.97 -9.78
N GLN A 314 -9.76 6.92 -11.06
CA GLN A 314 -10.02 7.97 -12.04
C GLN A 314 -11.51 8.05 -12.34
N ARG A 315 -12.17 6.90 -12.54
CA ARG A 315 -13.61 6.83 -12.77
C ARG A 315 -14.43 7.37 -11.58
N ILE A 316 -13.99 7.10 -10.35
CA ILE A 316 -14.59 7.69 -9.14
C ILE A 316 -14.52 9.22 -9.20
N GLU A 317 -13.37 9.80 -9.56
CA GLU A 317 -13.21 11.25 -9.63
C GLU A 317 -14.08 11.87 -10.73
N GLU A 318 -14.08 11.29 -11.94
CA GLU A 318 -14.94 11.71 -13.04
C GLU A 318 -16.41 11.73 -12.65
N LEU A 319 -16.90 10.63 -12.07
CA LEU A 319 -18.28 10.51 -11.64
C LEU A 319 -18.60 11.44 -10.47
N SER A 320 -17.66 11.65 -9.54
CA SER A 320 -17.83 12.58 -8.43
C SER A 320 -18.00 14.01 -8.93
N ALA A 321 -17.14 14.45 -9.87
CA ALA A 321 -17.23 15.77 -10.48
C ALA A 321 -18.55 15.95 -11.23
N LEU A 322 -18.97 14.94 -12.00
CA LEU A 322 -20.23 14.94 -12.75
C LEU A 322 -21.45 14.99 -11.82
N PHE A 323 -21.49 14.17 -10.77
CA PHE A 323 -22.62 14.20 -9.82
C PHE A 323 -22.64 15.47 -8.97
N LEU A 324 -21.48 16.08 -8.69
CA LEU A 324 -21.41 17.34 -7.99
C LEU A 324 -21.91 18.50 -8.86
N SER A 325 -21.53 18.56 -10.13
CA SER A 325 -21.97 19.61 -11.06
C SER A 325 -23.49 19.58 -11.27
N GLN A 326 -24.09 18.39 -11.39
CA GLN A 326 -25.54 18.21 -11.47
C GLN A 326 -26.30 18.68 -10.21
N ARG A 327 -25.61 18.83 -9.07
CA ARG A 327 -26.21 19.16 -7.77
C ARG A 327 -25.92 20.59 -7.29
N GLN A 328 -25.32 21.44 -8.13
CA GLN A 328 -24.91 22.81 -7.78
C GLN A 328 -26.04 23.71 -7.22
N ARG A 329 -27.32 23.34 -7.38
CA ARG A 329 -28.47 24.06 -6.78
C ARG A 329 -28.70 23.77 -5.28
N GLN A 330 -27.99 22.84 -4.66
CA GLN A 330 -28.16 22.44 -3.24
C GLN A 330 -26.85 22.47 -2.42
N GLY A 331 -26.01 23.51 -2.64
CA GLY A 331 -24.65 23.62 -2.09
C GLY A 331 -24.48 23.24 -0.61
N GLY A 332 -23.49 22.39 -0.32
CA GLY A 332 -23.07 22.02 1.03
C GLY A 332 -22.28 20.71 1.11
N SER A 333 -21.58 20.47 2.22
CA SER A 333 -20.77 19.26 2.49
C SER A 333 -21.55 17.94 2.30
N ARG A 334 -22.87 17.96 2.50
CA ARG A 334 -23.75 16.81 2.31
C ARG A 334 -23.89 16.41 0.84
N ALA A 335 -23.92 17.37 -0.09
CA ALA A 335 -24.02 17.12 -1.52
C ALA A 335 -22.74 16.47 -2.06
N GLU A 336 -21.58 16.95 -1.62
CA GLU A 336 -20.26 16.38 -1.92
C GLU A 336 -20.12 14.93 -1.43
N LYS A 337 -20.43 14.67 -0.16
CA LYS A 337 -20.39 13.31 0.40
C LYS A 337 -21.31 12.35 -0.35
N THR A 338 -22.51 12.81 -0.72
CA THR A 338 -23.45 11.98 -1.47
C THR A 338 -22.98 11.76 -2.91
N ALA A 339 -22.34 12.74 -3.55
CA ALA A 339 -21.79 12.61 -4.90
C ALA A 339 -20.64 11.62 -4.91
N GLN A 340 -19.72 11.75 -3.95
CA GLN A 340 -18.59 10.84 -3.75
C GLN A 340 -19.06 9.40 -3.47
N LEU A 341 -20.11 9.23 -2.68
CA LEU A 341 -20.69 7.93 -2.39
C LEU A 341 -21.29 7.27 -3.64
N TRP A 342 -22.08 8.02 -4.42
CA TRP A 342 -22.67 7.53 -5.67
C TRP A 342 -21.60 7.16 -6.70
N ALA A 343 -20.59 8.01 -6.85
CA ALA A 343 -19.44 7.78 -7.71
C ALA A 343 -18.65 6.54 -7.30
N THR A 344 -18.38 6.38 -5.99
CA THR A 344 -17.68 5.21 -5.44
C THR A 344 -18.46 3.92 -5.73
N ILE A 345 -19.76 3.88 -5.45
CA ILE A 345 -20.59 2.69 -5.69
C ILE A 345 -20.63 2.34 -7.19
N LEU A 346 -20.87 3.34 -8.05
CA LEU A 346 -21.01 3.12 -9.49
C LEU A 346 -19.69 2.71 -10.14
N ALA A 347 -18.59 3.41 -9.86
CA ALA A 347 -17.28 3.09 -10.41
C ALA A 347 -16.79 1.70 -9.97
N ARG A 348 -16.98 1.32 -8.70
CA ARG A 348 -16.64 -0.03 -8.20
C ARG A 348 -17.49 -1.11 -8.88
N ARG A 349 -18.77 -0.82 -9.13
CA ARG A 349 -19.67 -1.73 -9.86
C ARG A 349 -19.26 -1.88 -11.33
N GLU A 350 -18.90 -0.80 -12.01
CA GLU A 350 -18.29 -0.81 -13.36
C GLU A 350 -16.91 -1.51 -13.36
N GLY A 351 -16.21 -1.44 -12.23
CA GLY A 351 -14.96 -2.13 -11.92
C GLY A 351 -15.08 -3.65 -11.77
N GLY A 352 -16.30 -4.21 -11.78
CA GLY A 352 -16.54 -5.65 -11.68
C GLY A 352 -16.90 -6.16 -10.28
N GLU A 353 -17.05 -5.28 -9.29
CA GLU A 353 -17.47 -5.68 -7.93
C GLU A 353 -18.98 -5.96 -7.84
N SER A 354 -19.36 -6.92 -6.99
CA SER A 354 -20.77 -7.19 -6.68
C SER A 354 -21.35 -6.14 -5.73
N LEU A 355 -22.66 -5.88 -5.80
CA LEU A 355 -23.32 -4.95 -4.89
C LEU A 355 -23.28 -5.45 -3.44
N GLN A 356 -23.27 -6.77 -3.22
CA GLN A 356 -23.09 -7.40 -1.92
C GLN A 356 -21.71 -7.07 -1.33
N GLN A 357 -20.64 -7.18 -2.13
CA GLN A 357 -19.28 -6.81 -1.70
C GLN A 357 -19.18 -5.33 -1.38
N ILE A 358 -19.73 -4.47 -2.24
CA ILE A 358 -19.73 -3.01 -2.02
C ILE A 358 -20.51 -2.67 -0.74
N ALA A 359 -21.66 -3.31 -0.49
CA ALA A 359 -22.46 -3.12 0.71
C ALA A 359 -21.73 -3.52 2.00
N ALA A 360 -21.11 -4.70 2.00
CA ALA A 360 -20.29 -5.16 3.12
C ALA A 360 -19.11 -4.20 3.37
N ASP A 361 -18.43 -3.77 2.31
CA ASP A 361 -17.27 -2.87 2.39
C ASP A 361 -17.61 -1.46 2.89
N LEU A 362 -18.79 -0.96 2.54
CA LEU A 362 -19.27 0.35 2.96
C LEU A 362 -19.97 0.32 4.32
N GLU A 363 -20.17 -0.87 4.91
CA GLU A 363 -20.99 -1.09 6.10
C GLU A 363 -22.40 -0.51 5.93
N MET A 364 -22.98 -0.76 4.75
CA MET A 364 -24.29 -0.26 4.36
C MET A 364 -25.23 -1.42 4.04
N PRO A 365 -26.54 -1.28 4.30
CA PRO A 365 -27.51 -2.28 3.86
C PRO A 365 -27.46 -2.47 2.34
N TYR A 366 -27.55 -3.73 1.90
CA TYR A 366 -27.52 -4.10 0.48
C TYR A 366 -28.56 -3.31 -0.34
N GLU A 367 -29.78 -3.17 0.17
CA GLU A 367 -30.85 -2.44 -0.52
C GLU A 367 -30.55 -0.94 -0.66
N THR A 368 -29.79 -0.35 0.28
CA THR A 368 -29.33 1.04 0.19
C THR A 368 -28.30 1.18 -0.93
N VAL A 369 -27.30 0.30 -0.98
CA VAL A 369 -26.28 0.33 -2.03
C VAL A 369 -26.88 0.07 -3.41
N LYS A 370 -27.81 -0.87 -3.52
CA LYS A 370 -28.56 -1.15 -4.75
C LYS A 370 -29.37 0.06 -5.21
N THR A 371 -30.06 0.73 -4.29
CA THR A 371 -30.78 1.99 -4.57
C THR A 371 -29.83 3.07 -5.06
N TYR A 372 -28.69 3.29 -4.37
CA TYR A 372 -27.73 4.30 -4.76
C TYR A 372 -27.06 4.01 -6.12
N ALA A 373 -26.74 2.75 -6.42
CA ALA A 373 -26.25 2.36 -7.74
C ALA A 373 -27.28 2.67 -8.85
N LYS A 374 -28.57 2.38 -8.59
CA LYS A 374 -29.67 2.70 -9.53
C LYS A 374 -29.82 4.20 -9.74
N LEU A 375 -29.80 4.99 -8.67
CA LEU A 375 -29.91 6.44 -8.72
C LEU A 375 -28.71 7.08 -9.45
N ALA A 376 -27.48 6.63 -9.14
CA ALA A 376 -26.27 7.09 -9.81
C ALA A 376 -26.30 6.81 -11.32
N ARG A 377 -26.69 5.60 -11.73
CA ARG A 377 -26.84 5.24 -13.15
C ARG A 377 -27.89 6.10 -13.87
N ARG A 378 -29.04 6.35 -13.23
CA ARG A 378 -30.09 7.21 -13.79
C ARG A 378 -29.61 8.65 -13.97
N SER A 379 -28.91 9.19 -12.96
CA SER A 379 -28.33 10.55 -12.99
C SER A 379 -27.29 10.70 -14.11
N LEU A 380 -26.50 9.64 -14.35
CA LEU A 380 -25.53 9.60 -15.44
C LEU A 380 -26.23 9.65 -16.81
N GLN A 381 -27.32 8.88 -16.98
CA GLN A 381 -28.11 8.86 -18.22
C GLN A 381 -28.84 10.16 -18.51
N SER A 382 -29.41 10.82 -17.49
CA SER A 382 -30.10 12.11 -17.66
C SER A 382 -29.15 13.24 -18.02
N GLY A 383 -27.92 13.26 -17.47
CA GLY A 383 -26.91 14.26 -17.82
C GLY A 383 -26.35 14.11 -19.24
N SER A 384 -26.39 12.90 -19.82
CA SER A 384 -25.99 12.66 -21.21
C SER A 384 -27.01 13.19 -22.23
N GLN A 385 -28.30 13.22 -21.88
CA GLN A 385 -29.35 13.71 -22.78
C GLN A 385 -29.33 15.23 -22.93
N ASP A 386 -29.00 15.97 -21.86
CA ASP A 386 -28.94 17.44 -21.90
C ASP A 386 -27.78 17.98 -22.77
N TYR A 387 -26.68 17.22 -22.92
CA TYR A 387 -25.53 17.60 -23.76
C TYR A 387 -25.78 17.36 -25.26
N SER A 388 -26.59 16.35 -25.62
CA SER A 388 -26.96 16.09 -27.01
C SER A 388 -27.99 17.09 -27.56
N SER A 389 -28.66 17.86 -26.70
CA SER A 389 -29.59 18.91 -27.10
C SER A 389 -28.98 20.32 -27.19
N SER A 390 -27.72 20.53 -26.78
CA SER A 390 -27.08 21.86 -26.79
C SER A 390 -26.02 22.04 -27.88
N SER A 391 -25.92 21.10 -28.83
CA SER A 391 -25.00 21.19 -29.95
C SER A 391 -25.79 21.38 -31.24
N LEU A 392 -26.14 22.63 -31.54
CA LEU A 392 -26.44 23.21 -32.87
C LEU A 392 -27.08 24.59 -32.67
N PRO A 393 -26.48 25.67 -33.17
CA PRO A 393 -27.16 26.62 -34.04
C PRO A 393 -27.12 26.13 -35.49
#